data_AF-A0AAD5L564-F1
#
_entry.id   AF-A0AAD5L564-F1
#
_cell.length_a   1.000
_cell.length_b   1.000
_cell.length_c   1.000
_cell.angle_alpha   90.00
_cell.angle_beta   90.00
_cell.angle_gamma   90.00
#
_symmetry.space_group_name_H-M   'P 1'
#
loop_
_entity.id
_entity.type
_entity.pdbx_description
1 polymer ?
#
loop_
_entity_poly.entity_id
_entity_poly.type
_entity_poly.pdbx_seq_one_letter_code
_entity_poly.pdbx_strand_id
1 'polypeptide(L)'
;MEPFTQALDVLQNEEKMNIGCVLPTIKLLKTTMLKFLDDETITHCQPIVFAVLGGIDERFSHMMSNNKLKIAAISDPYFKLIWIEEDSVNEYISLLKVSYYVYLVLINSLKYILFRSAGSITNQDQESPNKKVRFFDGYNYKRRASVETDEVDSYFAEGNSDITMLNRFPTIKKIFQEYNTGLPSSAACERLFSTAGLIFSSRRCSLSDPNFEMLVFLKLNGACCRDWVANQSKTAKKMSLP
;
A
#
# COMPACT_ATOMS: atom_id res chain seq x y z
N MET A 1 6.64 19.81 20.49
CA MET A 1 5.46 19.39 19.71
C MET A 1 5.77 19.06 18.25
N GLU A 2 6.83 19.63 17.66
CA GLU A 2 7.21 19.41 16.26
C GLU A 2 7.24 17.93 15.79
N PRO A 3 7.74 16.94 16.56
CA PRO A 3 7.73 15.55 16.06
C PRO A 3 6.32 14.98 15.89
N PHE A 4 5.35 15.46 16.68
CA PHE A 4 3.95 15.08 16.52
C PHE A 4 3.33 15.69 15.27
N THR A 5 3.64 16.95 14.96
CA THR A 5 3.13 17.58 13.75
C THR A 5 3.70 16.90 12.51
N GLN A 6 5.01 16.60 12.51
CA GLN A 6 5.65 15.86 11.41
C GLN A 6 5.05 14.45 11.25
N ALA A 7 4.86 13.70 12.34
CA ALA A 7 4.22 12.38 12.28
C ALA A 7 2.78 12.47 11.75
N LEU A 8 2.03 13.48 12.17
CA LEU A 8 0.67 13.72 11.71
C LEU A 8 0.64 14.07 10.22
N ASP A 9 1.53 14.94 9.75
CA ASP A 9 1.64 15.33 8.35
C ASP A 9 1.92 14.11 7.45
N VAL A 10 2.76 13.18 7.90
CA VAL A 10 3.02 11.91 7.19
C VAL A 10 1.75 11.06 7.13
N LEU A 11 1.07 10.85 8.27
CA LEU A 11 -0.12 10.00 8.36
C LEU A 11 -1.39 10.62 7.73
N GLN A 12 -1.40 11.91 7.48
CA GLN A 12 -2.53 12.63 6.88
C GLN A 12 -2.29 13.05 5.42
N ASN A 13 -1.15 12.68 4.85
CA ASN A 13 -0.81 12.97 3.46
C ASN A 13 -1.81 12.28 2.50
N GLU A 14 -2.09 12.81 1.31
CA GLU A 14 -3.04 12.18 0.37
C GLU A 14 -2.35 11.55 -0.84
N GLU A 15 -1.16 12.03 -1.23
CA GLU A 15 -0.53 11.63 -2.51
C GLU A 15 0.35 10.38 -2.40
N LYS A 16 0.98 10.17 -1.25
CA LYS A 16 1.96 9.09 -1.02
C LYS A 16 1.66 8.35 0.27
N MET A 17 0.38 8.04 0.49
CA MET A 17 -0.07 7.47 1.73
C MET A 17 -0.43 6.00 1.56
N ASN A 18 0.23 5.16 2.37
CA ASN A 18 -0.06 3.76 2.52
C ASN A 18 -0.12 3.41 4.00
N ILE A 19 -0.87 2.38 4.36
CA ILE A 19 -0.93 1.95 5.77
C ILE A 19 0.42 1.43 6.29
N GLY A 20 1.33 1.04 5.39
CA GLY A 20 2.69 0.61 5.70
C GLY A 20 3.54 1.68 6.38
N CYS A 21 3.21 2.97 6.23
CA CYS A 21 3.92 4.04 6.92
C CYS A 21 3.58 4.16 8.42
N VAL A 22 2.51 3.51 8.90
CA VAL A 22 2.01 3.67 10.27
C VAL A 22 3.01 3.21 11.33
N LEU A 23 3.45 1.95 11.25
CA LEU A 23 4.37 1.39 12.25
C LEU A 23 5.74 2.09 12.21
N PRO A 24 6.36 2.33 11.03
CA PRO A 24 7.59 3.12 10.94
C PRO A 24 7.45 4.51 11.56
N THR A 25 6.32 5.20 11.32
CA THR A 25 6.08 6.55 11.86
C THR A 25 5.95 6.54 13.38
N ILE A 26 5.17 5.61 13.95
CA ILE A 26 5.02 5.50 15.40
C ILE A 26 6.36 5.12 16.06
N LYS A 27 7.12 4.20 15.45
CA LYS A 27 8.43 3.81 15.95
C LYS A 27 9.41 4.98 15.94
N LEU A 28 9.46 5.74 14.85
CA LEU A 28 10.29 6.95 14.72
C LEU A 28 9.87 8.02 15.73
N LEU A 29 8.57 8.21 15.95
CA LEU A 29 8.06 9.14 16.96
C LEU A 29 8.53 8.73 18.36
N LYS A 30 8.40 7.43 18.70
CA LYS A 30 8.86 6.90 19.99
C LYS A 30 10.36 7.09 20.19
N THR A 31 11.19 6.75 19.19
CA THR A 31 12.65 6.94 19.30
C THR A 31 13.03 8.41 19.40
N THR A 32 12.30 9.30 18.72
CA THR A 32 12.50 10.75 18.84
C THR A 32 12.13 11.26 20.24
N MET A 33 11.04 10.76 20.83
CA MET A 33 10.66 11.11 22.21
C MET A 33 11.67 10.58 23.23
N LEU A 34 12.23 9.38 23.02
CA LEU A 34 13.28 8.83 23.88
C LEU A 34 14.53 9.71 23.87
N LYS A 35 14.93 10.26 22.71
CA LYS A 35 16.07 11.19 22.62
C LYS A 35 15.88 12.47 23.44
N PHE A 36 14.63 12.90 23.68
CA PHE A 36 14.35 14.05 24.55
C PHE A 36 14.51 13.72 26.05
N LEU A 37 14.48 12.44 26.43
CA LEU A 37 14.83 12.05 27.80
C LEU A 37 16.33 12.23 28.05
N ASP A 38 17.16 11.95 27.04
CA ASP A 38 18.61 12.04 27.10
C ASP A 38 19.14 13.49 26.97
N ASP A 39 18.27 14.44 26.62
CA ASP A 39 18.64 15.84 26.42
C ASP A 39 18.64 16.61 27.76
N GLU A 40 19.85 16.97 28.21
CA GLU A 40 20.07 17.72 29.45
C GLU A 40 19.40 19.10 29.47
N THR A 41 19.02 19.65 28.31
CA THR A 41 18.31 20.93 28.22
C THR A 41 16.83 20.84 28.63
N ILE A 42 16.25 19.63 28.61
CA ILE A 42 14.84 19.39 28.87
C ILE A 42 14.67 18.88 30.30
N THR A 43 14.90 19.73 31.30
CA THR A 43 14.80 19.31 32.72
C THR A 43 13.35 19.32 33.24
N HIS A 44 12.58 20.36 32.91
CA HIS A 44 11.23 20.57 33.46
C HIS A 44 10.14 19.76 32.75
N CYS A 45 10.37 19.36 31.50
CA CYS A 45 9.36 18.66 30.68
C CYS A 45 9.51 17.13 30.70
N GLN A 46 10.46 16.57 31.46
CA GLN A 46 10.65 15.12 31.60
C GLN A 46 9.34 14.38 31.94
N PRO A 47 8.52 14.82 32.92
CA PRO A 47 7.27 14.13 33.24
C PRO A 47 6.28 14.08 32.07
N ILE A 48 6.28 15.12 31.22
CA ILE A 48 5.43 15.16 30.02
C ILE A 48 5.94 14.15 28.99
N VAL A 49 7.25 14.08 28.76
CA VAL A 49 7.84 13.10 27.84
C VAL A 49 7.54 11.68 28.30
N PHE A 50 7.65 11.38 29.60
CA PHE A 50 7.25 10.09 30.18
C PHE A 50 5.77 9.77 29.99
N ALA A 51 4.89 10.73 30.30
CA ALA A 51 3.45 10.55 30.14
C ALA A 51 3.07 10.30 28.67
N VAL A 52 3.72 11.02 27.75
CA VAL A 52 3.54 10.88 26.31
C VAL A 52 4.03 9.52 25.81
N LEU A 53 5.22 9.08 26.22
CA LEU A 53 5.73 7.75 25.88
C LEU A 53 4.81 6.64 26.38
N GLY A 54 4.35 6.74 27.64
CA GLY A 54 3.36 5.82 28.21
C GLY A 54 2.05 5.81 27.40
N GLY A 55 1.55 6.98 27.02
CA GLY A 55 0.35 7.10 26.20
C GLY A 55 0.52 6.55 24.77
N ILE A 56 1.70 6.70 24.16
CA ILE A 56 2.02 6.09 22.86
C ILE A 56 2.00 4.57 22.99
N ASP A 57 2.64 4.01 24.02
CA ASP A 57 2.69 2.57 24.22
C ASP A 57 1.31 1.99 24.53
N GLU A 58 0.55 2.60 25.43
CA GLU A 58 -0.80 2.16 25.75
C GLU A 58 -1.71 2.19 24.50
N ARG A 59 -1.68 3.29 23.74
CA ARG A 59 -2.56 3.47 22.60
C ARG A 59 -2.19 2.65 21.37
N PHE A 60 -0.89 2.50 21.08
CA PHE A 60 -0.40 1.90 19.84
C PHE A 60 0.19 0.48 20.00
N SER A 61 0.31 -0.04 21.22
CA SER A 61 0.80 -1.42 21.48
C SER A 61 0.09 -2.48 20.64
N HIS A 62 -1.24 -2.43 20.61
CA HIS A 62 -2.05 -3.38 19.84
C HIS A 62 -1.80 -3.29 18.32
N MET A 63 -1.50 -2.09 17.81
CA MET A 63 -1.18 -1.88 16.40
C MET A 63 0.20 -2.43 16.06
N MET A 64 1.19 -2.22 16.93
CA MET A 64 2.54 -2.79 16.78
C MET A 64 2.54 -4.32 16.77
N SER A 65 1.62 -4.94 17.51
CA SER A 65 1.46 -6.40 17.54
C SER A 65 0.65 -6.95 16.36
N ASN A 66 0.02 -6.12 15.54
CA ASN A 66 -0.86 -6.58 14.46
C ASN A 66 -0.06 -7.04 13.24
N ASN A 67 -0.10 -8.34 12.96
CA ASN A 67 0.59 -8.96 11.83
C ASN A 67 0.26 -8.32 10.47
N LYS A 68 -0.98 -7.84 10.26
CA LYS A 68 -1.36 -7.18 9.00
C LYS A 68 -0.60 -5.86 8.80
N LEU A 69 -0.46 -5.07 9.87
CA LEU A 69 0.31 -3.82 9.83
C LEU A 69 1.81 -4.09 9.70
N LYS A 70 2.31 -5.14 10.36
CA LYS A 70 3.71 -5.60 10.18
C LYS A 70 3.98 -5.95 8.71
N ILE A 71 3.11 -6.75 8.09
CA ILE A 71 3.22 -7.13 6.67
C ILE A 71 3.11 -5.91 5.75
N ALA A 72 2.19 -4.98 6.03
CA ALA A 72 2.05 -3.75 5.26
C ALA A 72 3.36 -2.92 5.27
N ALA A 73 3.96 -2.74 6.44
CA ALA A 73 5.18 -1.94 6.61
C ALA A 73 6.41 -2.57 5.94
N ILE A 74 6.59 -3.89 6.04
CA ILE A 74 7.76 -4.57 5.45
C ILE A 74 7.63 -4.81 3.94
N SER A 75 6.41 -4.89 3.42
CA SER A 75 6.15 -4.99 1.97
C SER A 75 6.30 -3.66 1.24
N ASP A 76 6.39 -2.54 1.97
CA ASP A 76 6.71 -1.23 1.39
C ASP A 76 8.21 -1.12 1.10
N PRO A 77 8.62 -0.89 -0.17
CA PRO A 77 10.01 -0.71 -0.55
C PRO A 77 10.73 0.44 0.16
N TYR A 78 9.99 1.48 0.59
CA TYR A 78 10.57 2.64 1.25
C TYR A 78 11.03 2.33 2.67
N PHE A 79 10.24 1.55 3.43
CA PHE A 79 10.53 1.26 4.84
C PHE A 79 11.25 -0.06 5.05
N LYS A 80 10.85 -1.14 4.35
CA LYS A 80 11.39 -2.50 4.48
C LYS A 80 11.68 -2.87 5.94
N LEU A 81 12.96 -2.98 6.28
CA LEU A 81 13.46 -3.38 7.60
C LEU A 81 14.13 -2.23 8.38
N ILE A 82 14.19 -1.02 7.81
CA ILE A 82 14.99 0.12 8.33
C ILE A 82 14.55 0.55 9.74
N TRP A 83 13.27 0.37 10.06
CA TRP A 83 12.66 0.84 11.31
C TRP A 83 12.60 -0.25 12.40
N ILE A 84 13.06 -1.46 12.10
CA ILE A 84 12.91 -2.66 12.94
C ILE A 84 14.20 -2.86 13.77
N GLU A 85 14.06 -3.34 15.00
CA GLU A 85 15.20 -3.71 15.84
C GLU A 85 15.82 -5.03 15.37
N GLU A 86 17.15 -5.13 15.37
CA GLU A 86 17.91 -6.26 14.80
C GLU A 86 17.42 -7.62 15.32
N ASP A 87 17.11 -7.73 16.61
CA ASP A 87 16.63 -8.96 17.25
C ASP A 87 15.31 -9.46 16.67
N SER A 88 14.46 -8.54 16.20
CA SER A 88 13.12 -8.83 15.70
C SER A 88 13.09 -9.04 14.18
N VAL A 89 14.13 -8.67 13.43
CA VAL A 89 14.15 -8.71 11.96
C VAL A 89 13.74 -10.09 11.41
N ASN A 90 14.24 -11.17 12.01
CA ASN A 90 13.93 -12.53 11.60
C ASN A 90 12.43 -12.88 11.76
N GLU A 91 11.77 -12.35 12.79
CA GLU A 91 10.33 -12.53 12.99
C GLU A 91 9.56 -11.92 11.82
N TYR A 92 9.88 -10.67 11.45
CA TYR A 92 9.20 -9.98 10.35
C TYR A 92 9.44 -10.64 8.99
N ILE A 93 10.68 -11.06 8.72
CA ILE A 93 10.99 -11.81 7.50
C ILE A 93 10.17 -13.10 7.46
N SER A 94 10.11 -13.84 8.57
CA SER A 94 9.33 -15.09 8.65
C SER A 94 7.83 -14.86 8.41
N LEU A 95 7.27 -13.76 8.93
CA LEU A 95 5.89 -13.36 8.69
C LEU A 95 5.62 -13.08 7.21
N LEU A 96 6.53 -12.36 6.53
CA LEU A 96 6.38 -12.10 5.10
C LEU A 96 6.48 -13.38 4.28
N LYS A 97 7.41 -14.28 4.62
CA LYS A 97 7.53 -15.60 3.96
C LYS A 97 6.25 -16.41 4.10
N VAL A 98 5.68 -16.49 5.30
CA VAL A 98 4.40 -17.19 5.52
C VAL A 98 3.29 -16.59 4.66
N SER A 99 3.15 -15.25 4.67
CA SER A 99 2.17 -14.56 3.83
C SER A 99 2.37 -14.83 2.35
N TYR A 100 3.62 -14.81 1.90
CA TYR A 100 4.04 -15.13 0.54
C TYR A 100 3.65 -16.56 0.11
N TYR A 101 3.95 -17.57 0.93
CA TYR A 101 3.57 -18.96 0.64
C TYR A 101 2.05 -19.14 0.57
N VAL A 102 1.30 -18.55 1.49
CA VAL A 102 -0.18 -18.58 1.47
C VAL A 102 -0.69 -17.96 0.17
N TYR A 103 -0.14 -16.81 -0.23
CA TYR A 103 -0.56 -16.11 -1.43
C TYR A 103 -0.21 -16.88 -2.72
N LEU A 104 0.95 -17.55 -2.77
CA LEU A 104 1.32 -18.44 -3.87
C LEU A 104 0.34 -19.61 -4.02
N VAL A 105 0.01 -20.29 -2.94
CA VAL A 105 -0.95 -21.41 -2.95
C VAL A 105 -2.32 -20.94 -3.44
N LEU A 106 -2.77 -19.77 -2.99
CA LEU A 106 -4.04 -19.18 -3.40
C LEU A 106 -4.05 -18.78 -4.89
N ILE A 107 -2.98 -18.17 -5.39
CA ILE A 107 -2.88 -17.88 -6.84
C ILE A 107 -2.93 -19.18 -7.66
N ASN A 108 -2.23 -20.22 -7.22
CA ASN A 108 -2.16 -21.49 -7.95
C ASN A 108 -3.51 -22.21 -7.96
N SER A 109 -4.25 -22.18 -6.85
CA SER A 109 -5.61 -22.74 -6.79
C SER A 109 -6.59 -21.95 -7.67
N LEU A 110 -6.54 -20.61 -7.65
CA LEU A 110 -7.36 -19.76 -8.51
C LEU A 110 -7.07 -19.98 -9.99
N LYS A 111 -5.79 -20.12 -10.37
CA LYS A 111 -5.40 -20.45 -11.76
C LYS A 111 -5.98 -21.79 -12.20
N TYR A 112 -5.95 -22.80 -11.33
CA TYR A 112 -6.52 -24.11 -11.61
C TYR A 112 -8.04 -24.04 -11.82
N ILE A 113 -8.76 -23.28 -10.97
CA ILE A 113 -10.21 -23.07 -11.09
C ILE A 113 -10.55 -22.32 -12.38
N LEU A 114 -9.81 -21.24 -12.69
CA LEU A 114 -10.02 -20.45 -13.90
C LEU A 114 -9.78 -21.28 -15.17
N PHE A 115 -8.73 -22.12 -15.18
CA PHE A 115 -8.44 -23.03 -16.28
C PHE A 115 -9.54 -24.07 -16.49
N ARG A 116 -10.10 -24.61 -15.39
CA ARG A 116 -11.29 -25.49 -15.46
C ARG A 116 -12.54 -24.80 -15.99
N SER A 117 -12.78 -23.53 -15.61
CA SER A 117 -13.93 -22.76 -16.07
C SER A 117 -13.82 -22.32 -17.53
N ALA A 118 -12.60 -22.08 -18.03
CA ALA A 118 -12.35 -21.76 -19.44
C ALA A 118 -12.31 -23.00 -20.35
N GLY A 119 -12.13 -24.20 -19.78
CA GLY A 119 -12.03 -25.47 -20.50
C GLY A 119 -13.34 -26.14 -20.89
N SER A 120 -14.51 -25.52 -20.68
CA SER A 120 -15.82 -26.12 -21.02
C SER A 120 -16.41 -25.67 -22.37
N ILE A 121 -15.64 -24.98 -23.22
CA ILE A 121 -16.01 -24.73 -24.62
C ILE A 121 -14.85 -25.15 -25.54
N THR A 122 -15.16 -26.10 -26.42
CA THR A 122 -14.39 -26.71 -27.53
C THR A 122 -13.34 -27.79 -27.19
N ASN A 123 -13.81 -29.04 -27.27
CA ASN A 123 -13.02 -30.13 -27.86
C ASN A 123 -12.87 -29.85 -29.36
N GLN A 124 -11.65 -29.63 -29.84
CA GLN A 124 -11.04 -30.34 -30.98
C GLN A 124 -9.64 -29.79 -31.21
N ASP A 125 -8.68 -30.72 -31.29
CA ASP A 125 -7.29 -30.52 -31.62
C ASP A 125 -7.11 -29.59 -32.83
N GLN A 126 -6.41 -28.47 -32.63
CA GLN A 126 -5.58 -27.87 -33.65
C GLN A 126 -4.26 -27.43 -33.03
N GLU A 127 -3.30 -28.35 -33.06
CA GLU A 127 -1.90 -27.98 -33.20
C GLU A 127 -1.76 -27.01 -34.39
N SER A 128 -1.35 -25.78 -34.11
CA SER A 128 -0.78 -24.91 -35.14
C SER A 128 0.72 -24.73 -34.86
N PRO A 129 1.58 -24.94 -35.86
CA PRO A 129 3.01 -25.13 -35.66
C PRO A 129 3.77 -23.80 -35.71
N ASN A 130 5.03 -23.83 -35.22
CA ASN A 130 6.05 -22.77 -35.29
C ASN A 130 6.07 -21.71 -34.18
N LYS A 131 6.35 -22.14 -32.95
CA LYS A 131 7.40 -21.44 -32.17
C LYS A 131 8.63 -22.32 -32.18
N LYS A 132 9.70 -21.87 -32.86
CA LYS A 132 11.01 -22.51 -32.81
C LYS A 132 11.43 -22.56 -31.33
N VAL A 133 11.26 -23.72 -30.70
CA VAL A 133 11.76 -24.01 -29.35
C VAL A 133 13.27 -23.84 -29.45
N ARG A 134 13.82 -22.81 -28.80
CA ARG A 134 15.27 -22.58 -28.84
C ARG A 134 15.91 -23.76 -28.12
N PHE A 135 17.03 -24.30 -28.62
CA PHE A 135 17.75 -25.42 -27.99
C PHE A 135 18.03 -25.16 -26.49
N PHE A 136 18.23 -23.89 -26.12
CA PHE A 136 18.45 -23.46 -24.74
C PHE A 136 17.17 -23.30 -23.88
N ASP A 137 15.95 -23.47 -24.43
CA ASP A 137 14.71 -23.42 -23.64
C ASP A 137 14.61 -24.58 -22.64
N GLY A 138 15.32 -25.69 -22.88
CA GLY A 138 15.48 -26.76 -21.88
C GLY A 138 16.18 -26.29 -20.60
N TYR A 139 17.10 -25.31 -20.70
CA TYR A 139 17.71 -24.68 -19.52
C TYR A 139 16.80 -23.64 -18.87
N ASN A 140 15.86 -23.04 -19.61
CA ASN A 140 14.84 -22.14 -19.05
C ASN A 140 13.82 -22.92 -18.21
N TYR A 141 13.49 -24.15 -18.59
CA TYR A 141 12.62 -25.03 -17.80
C TYR A 141 13.28 -25.44 -16.48
N LYS A 142 14.58 -25.83 -16.51
CA LYS A 142 15.36 -26.09 -15.29
C LYS A 142 15.58 -24.83 -14.45
N ARG A 143 15.81 -23.67 -15.07
CA ARG A 143 15.96 -22.37 -14.37
C ARG A 143 14.66 -21.91 -13.71
N ARG A 144 13.48 -22.20 -14.30
CA ARG A 144 12.18 -21.94 -13.65
C ARG A 144 11.92 -22.87 -12.47
N ALA A 145 12.39 -24.10 -12.53
CA ALA A 145 12.33 -25.05 -11.41
C ALA A 145 13.40 -24.80 -10.33
N SER A 146 14.47 -24.05 -10.65
CA SER A 146 15.61 -23.81 -9.75
C SER A 146 15.77 -22.35 -9.29
N VAL A 147 14.86 -21.45 -9.67
CA VAL A 147 14.79 -20.04 -9.22
C VAL A 147 13.54 -19.86 -8.34
N GLU A 148 13.25 -20.86 -7.51
CA GLU A 148 12.56 -20.68 -6.23
C GLU A 148 13.58 -20.25 -5.15
N THR A 149 14.58 -19.46 -5.53
CA THR A 149 15.28 -18.63 -4.53
C THR A 149 14.26 -17.61 -4.08
N ASP A 150 13.80 -17.78 -2.84
CA ASP A 150 12.75 -17.04 -2.15
C ASP A 150 12.64 -15.59 -2.67
N GLU A 151 11.55 -15.27 -3.38
CA GLU A 151 11.28 -13.93 -3.93
C GLU A 151 11.43 -12.87 -2.83
N VAL A 152 11.10 -13.27 -1.59
CA VAL A 152 11.25 -12.52 -0.35
C VAL A 152 12.70 -12.19 -0.02
N ASP A 153 13.62 -13.15 -0.08
CA ASP A 153 15.03 -12.93 0.21
C ASP A 153 15.66 -11.99 -0.84
N SER A 154 15.27 -12.16 -2.11
CA SER A 154 15.70 -11.29 -3.20
C SER A 154 15.20 -9.86 -3.05
N TYR A 155 13.97 -9.68 -2.56
CA TYR A 155 13.38 -8.36 -2.30
C TYR A 155 14.09 -7.60 -1.16
N PHE A 156 14.44 -8.31 -0.08
CA PHE A 156 15.17 -7.69 1.03
C PHE A 156 16.64 -7.39 0.68
N ALA A 157 17.26 -8.18 -0.20
CA ALA A 157 18.63 -7.93 -0.68
C ALA A 157 18.73 -6.72 -1.62
N GLU A 158 17.65 -6.34 -2.30
CA GLU A 158 17.66 -5.22 -3.24
C GLU A 158 17.58 -3.87 -2.50
N GLY A 159 18.54 -2.96 -2.73
CA GLY A 159 18.64 -1.69 -2.00
C GLY A 159 17.79 -0.53 -2.55
N ASN A 160 16.99 -0.75 -3.60
CA ASN A 160 16.13 0.30 -4.15
C ASN A 160 14.95 0.58 -3.18
N SER A 161 14.48 1.83 -3.13
CA SER A 161 13.35 2.28 -2.31
C SER A 161 12.15 2.74 -3.15
N ASP A 162 12.28 2.71 -4.48
CA ASP A 162 11.20 3.10 -5.38
C ASP A 162 10.13 2.00 -5.52
N ILE A 163 8.87 2.42 -5.56
CA ILE A 163 7.69 1.55 -5.70
C ILE A 163 7.73 0.78 -7.02
N THR A 164 8.39 1.31 -8.06
CA THR A 164 8.50 0.64 -9.37
C THR A 164 9.26 -0.68 -9.29
N MET A 165 10.10 -0.89 -8.26
CA MET A 165 10.80 -2.14 -8.00
C MET A 165 9.85 -3.32 -7.78
N LEU A 166 8.65 -3.09 -7.22
CA LEU A 166 7.66 -4.14 -7.02
C LEU A 166 7.23 -4.82 -8.33
N ASN A 167 7.47 -4.20 -9.50
CA ASN A 167 7.22 -4.86 -10.79
C ASN A 167 8.11 -6.09 -11.03
N ARG A 168 9.28 -6.17 -10.38
CA ARG A 168 10.19 -7.31 -10.44
C ARG A 168 9.71 -8.47 -9.55
N PHE A 169 8.92 -8.17 -8.52
CA PHE A 169 8.44 -9.10 -7.50
C PHE A 169 6.91 -9.19 -7.53
N PRO A 170 6.34 -9.98 -8.46
CA PRO A 170 4.91 -9.96 -8.74
C PRO A 170 4.04 -10.45 -7.58
N THR A 171 4.56 -11.31 -6.71
CA THR A 171 3.81 -11.82 -5.57
C THR A 171 3.85 -10.82 -4.42
N ILE A 172 5.03 -10.25 -4.15
CA ILE A 172 5.20 -9.20 -3.13
C ILE A 172 4.41 -7.96 -3.52
N LYS A 173 4.36 -7.60 -4.80
CA LYS A 173 3.50 -6.51 -5.31
C LYS A 173 2.03 -6.70 -4.96
N LYS A 174 1.53 -7.93 -5.05
CA LYS A 174 0.14 -8.22 -4.73
C LYS A 174 -0.12 -8.16 -3.23
N ILE A 175 0.81 -8.66 -2.42
CA ILE A 175 0.77 -8.48 -0.95
C ILE A 175 0.79 -6.99 -0.62
N PHE A 176 1.69 -6.22 -1.23
CA PHE A 176 1.72 -4.77 -1.05
C PHE A 176 0.36 -4.16 -1.40
N GLN A 177 -0.24 -4.46 -2.54
CA GLN A 177 -1.55 -3.92 -2.91
C GLN A 177 -2.68 -4.34 -1.95
N GLU A 178 -2.70 -5.58 -1.48
CA GLU A 178 -3.71 -6.06 -0.55
C GLU A 178 -3.59 -5.35 0.81
N TYR A 179 -2.37 -5.26 1.34
CA TYR A 179 -2.16 -4.77 2.69
C TYR A 179 -1.99 -3.26 2.76
N ASN A 180 -1.54 -2.57 1.70
CA ASN A 180 -1.20 -1.14 1.72
C ASN A 180 -2.26 -0.18 1.16
N THR A 181 -3.41 -0.69 0.70
CA THR A 181 -4.48 0.16 0.14
C THR A 181 -5.30 0.91 1.19
N GLY A 182 -5.21 0.52 2.46
CA GLY A 182 -5.91 1.20 3.55
C GLY A 182 -5.37 2.61 3.80
N LEU A 183 -6.27 3.54 4.14
CA LEU A 183 -5.89 4.86 4.62
C LEU A 183 -5.46 4.77 6.10
N PRO A 184 -4.28 5.29 6.48
CA PRO A 184 -3.83 5.32 7.87
C PRO A 184 -4.54 6.37 8.74
N SER A 185 -5.20 7.36 8.14
CA SER A 185 -5.95 8.39 8.86
C SER A 185 -7.28 8.71 8.19
N SER A 186 -8.28 9.07 9.01
CA SER A 186 -9.55 9.65 8.58
C SER A 186 -9.43 11.06 8.03
N ALA A 187 -8.25 11.69 8.09
CA ALA A 187 -8.05 13.08 7.65
C ALA A 187 -8.53 13.33 6.21
N ALA A 188 -8.32 12.38 5.29
CA ALA A 188 -8.84 12.48 3.93
C ALA A 188 -10.39 12.55 3.92
N CYS A 189 -11.05 11.73 4.75
CA CYS A 189 -12.50 11.78 4.93
C CYS A 189 -12.95 13.09 5.60
N GLU A 190 -12.20 13.61 6.57
CA GLU A 190 -12.51 14.89 7.23
C GLU A 190 -12.41 16.08 6.27
N ARG A 191 -11.41 16.11 5.39
CA ARG A 191 -11.30 17.12 4.33
C ARG A 191 -12.44 17.00 3.31
N LEU A 192 -12.83 15.78 2.97
CA LEU A 192 -14.02 15.48 2.19
C LEU A 192 -15.27 16.08 2.86
N PHE A 193 -15.53 15.76 4.12
CA PHE A 193 -16.71 16.26 4.84
C PHE A 193 -16.67 17.77 5.08
N SER A 194 -15.48 18.34 5.28
CA SER A 194 -15.30 19.80 5.37
C SER A 194 -15.72 20.47 4.05
N THR A 195 -15.31 19.89 2.91
CA THR A 195 -15.71 20.36 1.58
C THR A 195 -17.21 20.17 1.36
N ALA A 196 -17.75 19.03 1.79
CA ALA A 196 -19.16 18.71 1.70
C ALA A 196 -20.01 19.68 2.53
N GLY A 197 -19.53 20.11 3.71
CA GLY A 197 -20.18 21.12 4.54
C GLY A 197 -20.33 22.49 3.84
N LEU A 198 -19.43 22.86 2.93
CA LEU A 198 -19.58 24.07 2.11
C LEU A 198 -20.70 23.93 1.08
N ILE A 199 -20.97 22.70 0.62
CA ILE A 199 -22.07 22.40 -0.32
C ILE A 199 -23.39 22.33 0.46
N PHE A 200 -23.38 21.67 1.62
CA PHE A 200 -24.49 21.57 2.56
C PHE A 200 -24.61 22.83 3.43
N SER A 201 -25.00 23.94 2.81
CA SER A 201 -25.21 25.22 3.50
C SER A 201 -26.70 25.49 3.76
N SER A 202 -26.99 26.30 4.77
CA SER A 202 -28.37 26.71 5.12
C SER A 202 -29.14 27.40 3.97
N ARG A 203 -28.42 27.91 2.97
CA ARG A 203 -28.98 28.54 1.77
C ARG A 203 -29.21 27.55 0.62
N ARG A 204 -28.75 26.30 0.74
CA ARG A 204 -28.90 25.22 -0.25
C ARG A 204 -29.66 24.01 0.31
N CYS A 205 -30.54 24.22 1.30
CA CYS A 205 -31.30 23.16 1.97
C CYS A 205 -32.32 22.42 1.10
N SER A 206 -32.55 22.81 -0.15
CA SER A 206 -33.44 22.10 -1.07
C SER A 206 -32.72 21.03 -1.92
N LEU A 207 -31.46 20.73 -1.61
CA LEU A 207 -30.68 19.75 -2.33
C LEU A 207 -31.07 18.34 -1.85
N SER A 208 -31.48 17.48 -2.78
CA SER A 208 -31.71 16.06 -2.46
C SER A 208 -30.39 15.33 -2.23
N ASP A 209 -30.41 14.29 -1.40
CA ASP A 209 -29.23 13.49 -1.07
C ASP A 209 -28.44 13.01 -2.30
N PRO A 210 -29.07 12.48 -3.38
CA PRO A 210 -28.33 12.06 -4.57
C PRO A 210 -27.61 13.21 -5.28
N ASN A 211 -28.22 14.39 -5.30
CA ASN A 211 -27.63 15.57 -5.92
C ASN A 211 -26.48 16.13 -5.06
N PHE A 212 -26.59 16.02 -3.75
CA PHE A 212 -25.51 16.35 -2.82
C PHE A 212 -24.30 15.47 -3.02
N GLU A 213 -24.48 14.15 -3.02
CA GLU A 213 -23.40 13.19 -3.25
C GLU A 213 -22.73 13.41 -4.62
N MET A 214 -23.52 13.64 -5.67
CA MET A 214 -23.01 13.95 -7.01
C MET A 214 -22.14 15.22 -7.02
N LEU A 215 -22.59 16.29 -6.34
CA LEU A 215 -21.83 17.54 -6.27
C LEU A 215 -20.51 17.38 -5.49
N VAL A 216 -20.54 16.63 -4.39
CA VAL A 216 -19.33 16.30 -3.61
C VAL A 216 -18.36 15.52 -4.49
N PHE A 217 -18.84 14.48 -5.18
CA PHE A 217 -18.05 13.69 -6.11
C PHE A 217 -17.41 14.54 -7.23
N LEU A 218 -18.20 15.39 -7.89
CA LEU A 218 -17.71 16.28 -8.95
C LEU A 218 -16.70 17.30 -8.42
N LYS A 219 -16.88 17.79 -7.19
CA LYS A 219 -15.97 18.75 -6.57
C LYS A 219 -14.59 18.14 -6.30
N LEU A 220 -14.54 16.94 -5.74
CA LEU A 220 -13.28 16.24 -5.46
C LEU A 220 -12.56 15.85 -6.75
N ASN A 221 -13.29 15.31 -7.73
CA ASN A 221 -12.72 14.87 -8.99
C ASN A 221 -12.52 16.02 -9.99
N GLY A 222 -12.85 17.25 -9.61
CA GLY A 222 -12.83 18.41 -10.51
C GLY A 222 -11.45 18.70 -11.12
N ALA A 223 -10.34 18.33 -10.46
CA ALA A 223 -9.00 18.42 -11.05
C ALA A 223 -8.82 17.41 -12.19
N CYS A 224 -9.09 16.13 -11.95
CA CYS A 224 -9.12 15.09 -12.99
C CYS A 224 -10.05 15.45 -14.15
N CYS A 225 -11.22 16.03 -13.88
CA CYS A 225 -12.16 16.46 -14.91
C CYS A 225 -11.63 17.65 -15.75
N ARG A 226 -10.88 18.58 -15.14
CA ARG A 226 -10.25 19.70 -15.86
C ARG A 226 -9.04 19.25 -16.69
N ASP A 227 -8.23 18.36 -16.15
CA ASP A 227 -7.06 17.80 -16.85
C ASP A 227 -7.47 16.84 -17.97
N TRP A 228 -8.61 16.15 -17.84
CA TRP A 228 -9.19 15.33 -18.91
C TRP A 228 -9.67 16.17 -20.11
N VAL A 229 -10.16 17.38 -19.87
CA VAL A 229 -10.49 18.34 -20.94
C VAL A 229 -9.22 18.84 -21.65
N ALA A 230 -8.13 19.03 -20.91
CA ALA A 230 -6.84 19.45 -21.46
C ALA A 230 -6.11 18.31 -22.22
N ASN A 231 -6.28 17.06 -21.78
CA ASN A 231 -5.67 15.87 -22.37
C ASN A 231 -6.72 14.82 -22.76
N GLN A 232 -7.59 15.16 -23.72
CA GLN A 232 -8.44 14.14 -24.35
C GLN A 232 -7.53 13.11 -25.03
N SER A 233 -7.44 11.92 -24.44
CA SER A 233 -6.80 10.78 -25.09
C SER A 233 -7.43 10.56 -26.46
N LYS A 234 -6.59 10.23 -27.45
CA LYS A 234 -6.89 10.18 -28.90
C LYS A 234 -8.04 9.25 -29.30
N THR A 235 -8.75 8.63 -28.36
CA THR A 235 -9.92 7.78 -28.55
C THR A 235 -11.25 8.56 -28.63
N ALA A 236 -11.32 9.84 -28.24
CA ALA A 236 -12.58 10.60 -28.25
C ALA A 236 -12.98 11.21 -29.61
N LYS A 237 -12.19 11.03 -30.68
CA LYS A 237 -12.43 11.71 -31.99
C LYS A 237 -13.33 10.96 -33.00
N LYS A 238 -14.07 9.93 -32.58
CA LYS A 238 -15.03 9.24 -33.47
C LYS A 238 -16.42 9.10 -32.83
N MET A 239 -17.09 10.21 -32.61
CA MET A 239 -18.56 10.31 -32.66
C MET A 239 -18.92 11.68 -33.23
N SER A 240 -18.64 11.88 -34.53
CA SER A 240 -19.46 12.78 -35.34
C SER A 240 -20.29 11.88 -36.25
N LEU A 241 -21.59 11.93 -36.00
CA LEU A 241 -22.67 11.35 -36.81
C LEU A 241 -22.60 11.87 -38.25
N PRO A 242 -23.06 11.11 -39.25
CA PRO A 242 -24.01 11.61 -40.22
C PRO A 242 -25.44 11.62 -39.65
#